data_AF-A0A5Q4YWY6-F1
#
_entry.id   AF-A0A5Q4YWY6-F1
#
_cell.length_a   1.000
_cell.length_b   1.000
_cell.length_c   1.000
_cell.angle_alpha   90.00
_cell.angle_beta   90.00
_cell.angle_gamma   90.00
#
_symmetry.space_group_name_H-M   'P 1'
#
loop_
_entity.id
_entity.type
_entity.pdbx_description
1 polymer ?
#
loop_
_entity_poly.entity_id
_entity_poly.type
_entity_poly.pdbx_seq_one_letter_code
_entity_poly.pdbx_strand_id
1 'polypeptide(L)'
;MLPAVPGKQIRRAIKCLRSSSVHNDPVVLTDNTDPFNRSNVLTPAADSTAKGIGLQILNNKGALVSFGSDSSEPFTTNQWLIGASPDGRLQVPLTVQ
;
A
#
# COMPACT_ATOMS: atom_id res chain seq x y z
N MET A 1 -20.94 13.25 10.61
CA MET A 1 -19.48 13.01 10.61
C MET A 1 -19.26 11.60 11.16
N LEU A 2 -18.83 10.63 10.35
CA LEU A 2 -18.51 9.30 10.88
C LEU A 2 -17.24 9.40 11.74
N PRO A 3 -17.17 8.71 12.89
CA PRO A 3 -15.94 8.68 13.69
C PRO A 3 -14.81 8.03 12.89
N ALA A 4 -13.60 8.56 13.05
CA ALA A 4 -12.40 7.93 12.48
C ALA A 4 -12.20 6.55 13.11
N VAL A 5 -11.99 5.52 12.29
CA VAL A 5 -11.67 4.16 12.76
C VAL A 5 -10.20 4.14 13.19
N PRO A 6 -9.86 3.74 14.43
CA PRO A 6 -8.48 3.63 14.86
C PRO A 6 -7.72 2.59 14.02
N GLY A 7 -6.66 3.01 13.34
CA GLY A 7 -5.87 2.14 12.48
C GLY A 7 -4.67 1.48 13.17
N LYS A 8 -4.29 0.28 12.72
CA LYS A 8 -3.05 -0.42 13.09
C LYS A 8 -1.95 -0.14 12.07
N GLN A 9 -0.80 0.28 12.55
CA GLN A 9 0.32 0.61 11.67
C GLN A 9 1.16 -0.61 11.28
N ILE A 10 1.51 -0.70 10.00
CA ILE A 10 2.50 -1.61 9.42
C ILE A 10 3.75 -0.79 9.09
N ARG A 11 4.89 -1.24 9.63
CA ARG A 11 6.20 -0.59 9.41
C ARG A 11 7.12 -1.60 8.74
N ARG A 12 7.17 -1.55 7.42
CA ARG A 12 8.14 -2.32 6.62
C ARG A 12 9.13 -1.35 5.98
N ALA A 13 10.32 -1.88 5.70
CA ALA A 13 11.39 -1.12 5.07
C ALA A 13 11.87 -1.86 3.82
N ILE A 14 12.08 -1.09 2.76
CA ILE A 14 12.67 -1.56 1.52
C ILE A 14 14.16 -1.26 1.59
N LYS A 15 15.00 -2.27 1.29
CA LYS A 15 16.44 -2.06 1.20
C LYS A 15 16.76 -1.48 -0.18
N CYS A 16 17.29 -0.26 -0.18
CA CYS A 16 17.75 0.44 -1.36
C CYS A 16 19.26 0.22 -1.50
N LEU A 17 19.69 -0.14 -2.71
CA LEU A 17 21.11 -0.21 -3.04
C LEU A 17 21.67 1.20 -3.14
N ARG A 18 22.95 1.36 -2.80
CA ARG A 18 23.64 2.64 -3.00
C ARG A 18 23.65 2.94 -4.51
N SER A 19 22.98 4.02 -4.88
CA SER A 19 22.97 4.54 -6.24
C SER A 19 23.27 6.02 -6.17
N SER A 20 24.08 6.53 -7.08
CA SER A 20 24.39 7.96 -7.21
C SER A 20 23.17 8.81 -7.61
N SER A 21 22.00 8.20 -7.76
CA SER A 21 20.76 8.85 -8.19
C SER A 21 19.64 8.57 -7.19
N VAL A 22 19.14 9.65 -6.59
CA VAL A 22 17.94 9.64 -5.76
C VAL A 22 16.71 9.54 -6.69
N HIS A 23 16.05 8.39 -6.69
CA HIS A 23 14.82 8.17 -7.44
C HIS A 23 13.62 8.20 -6.51
N ASN A 24 12.48 8.67 -7.00
CA ASN A 24 11.21 8.56 -6.27
C ASN A 24 10.52 7.29 -6.77
N ASP A 25 10.43 6.28 -5.91
CA ASP A 25 9.98 4.96 -6.35
C ASP A 25 8.45 4.88 -6.34
N PRO A 26 7.80 4.59 -7.47
CA PRO A 26 6.40 4.23 -7.48
C PRO A 26 6.23 2.79 -7.00
N VAL A 27 5.16 2.54 -6.26
CA VAL A 27 4.74 1.18 -5.89
C VAL A 27 3.27 1.01 -6.16
N VAL A 28 2.88 -0.25 -6.32
CA VAL A 28 1.50 -0.71 -6.36
C VAL A 28 1.31 -1.71 -5.22
N LEU A 29 0.14 -1.72 -4.59
CA LEU A 29 -0.29 -2.83 -3.75
C LEU A 29 -1.33 -3.63 -4.53
N THR A 30 -1.13 -4.94 -4.58
CA THR A 30 -2.06 -5.87 -5.21
C THR A 30 -2.81 -6.65 -4.14
N ASP A 31 -4.11 -6.81 -4.34
CA ASP A 31 -4.92 -7.68 -3.51
C ASP A 31 -4.59 -9.14 -3.88
N ASN A 32 -4.08 -9.89 -2.92
CA ASN A 32 -3.67 -11.27 -3.13
C ASN A 32 -4.85 -12.24 -3.30
N THR A 33 -6.01 -11.91 -2.73
CA THR A 33 -7.21 -12.76 -2.83
C THR A 33 -7.93 -12.53 -4.15
N ASP A 34 -7.99 -11.27 -4.60
CA ASP A 34 -8.52 -10.90 -5.91
C ASP A 34 -7.56 -9.95 -6.64
N PRO A 35 -6.65 -10.48 -7.49
CA PRO A 35 -5.71 -9.66 -8.26
C PRO A 35 -6.36 -8.67 -9.25
N PHE A 36 -7.67 -8.78 -9.50
CA PHE A 36 -8.44 -7.83 -10.32
C PHE A 36 -9.09 -6.72 -9.52
N ASN A 37 -9.07 -6.78 -8.18
CA ASN A 37 -9.58 -5.71 -7.33
C ASN A 37 -8.81 -4.41 -7.60
N ARG A 38 -9.55 -3.34 -7.94
CA ARG A 38 -9.03 -1.98 -8.13
C ARG A 38 -9.60 -0.97 -7.13
N SER A 39 -10.39 -1.45 -6.18
CA SER A 39 -10.97 -0.65 -5.09
C SER A 39 -9.92 -0.36 -4.01
N ASN A 40 -10.32 0.32 -2.94
CA ASN A 40 -9.51 0.56 -1.76
C ASN A 40 -9.90 -0.33 -0.57
N VAL A 41 -10.71 -1.37 -0.81
CA VAL A 41 -11.15 -2.34 0.21
C VAL A 41 -10.56 -3.70 -0.10
N LEU A 42 -9.85 -4.29 0.86
CA LEU A 42 -9.22 -5.59 0.70
C LEU A 42 -10.28 -6.69 0.63
N THR A 43 -10.14 -7.60 -0.34
CA THR A 43 -10.98 -8.78 -0.43
C THR A 43 -10.66 -9.73 0.71
N PRO A 44 -11.64 -10.11 1.55
CA PRO A 44 -11.41 -11.05 2.63
C PRO A 44 -10.91 -12.39 2.06
N ALA A 45 -9.87 -12.95 2.67
CA ALA A 45 -9.42 -14.30 2.35
C ALA A 45 -10.54 -15.33 2.57
N ALA A 46 -10.48 -16.47 1.86
CA ALA A 46 -11.55 -17.47 1.86
C ALA A 46 -11.86 -18.07 3.25
N ASP A 47 -10.87 -18.08 4.14
CA ASP A 47 -10.96 -18.54 5.53
C ASP A 47 -11.40 -17.43 6.52
N SER A 48 -11.65 -16.21 6.03
CA SER A 48 -12.09 -15.10 6.87
C SER A 48 -13.53 -15.27 7.35
N THR A 49 -13.73 -15.19 8.66
CA THR A 49 -15.05 -15.20 9.31
C THR A 49 -15.66 -13.81 9.45
N ALA A 50 -14.94 -12.75 9.06
CA ALA A 50 -15.41 -11.38 9.13
C ALA A 50 -16.68 -11.17 8.28
N LYS A 51 -17.68 -10.48 8.83
CA LYS A 51 -18.93 -10.11 8.14
C LYS A 51 -19.22 -8.63 8.36
N GLY A 52 -19.64 -7.95 7.29
CA GLY A 52 -20.02 -6.53 7.34
C GLY A 52 -18.88 -5.54 7.55
N ILE A 53 -17.62 -6.00 7.49
CA ILE A 53 -16.43 -5.15 7.62
C ILE A 53 -15.49 -5.36 6.42
N GLY A 54 -14.75 -4.33 6.08
CA GLY A 54 -13.68 -4.37 5.07
C GLY A 54 -12.45 -3.64 5.60
N LEU A 55 -11.27 -4.09 5.20
CA LEU A 55 -10.01 -3.46 5.59
C LEU A 55 -9.57 -2.47 4.52
N GLN A 56 -9.09 -1.31 4.95
CA GLN A 56 -8.52 -0.31 4.06
C GLN A 56 -7.08 0.01 4.48
N ILE A 57 -6.26 0.38 3.50
CA ILE A 57 -4.87 0.75 3.72
C ILE A 57 -4.72 2.25 3.47
N LEU A 58 -4.07 2.94 4.39
CA LEU A 58 -3.67 4.33 4.28
C LEU A 58 -2.16 4.41 4.13
N ASN A 59 -1.70 5.32 3.27
CA ASN A 59 -0.28 5.64 3.15
C ASN A 59 0.21 6.52 4.31
N ASN A 60 1.49 6.87 4.30
CA ASN A 60 2.11 7.72 5.31
C ASN A 60 1.53 9.15 5.41
N LYS A 61 0.75 9.59 4.41
CA LYS A 61 0.02 10.87 4.41
C LYS A 61 -1.42 10.73 4.89
N GLY A 62 -1.86 9.53 5.27
CA GLY A 62 -3.24 9.25 5.65
C GLY A 62 -4.21 9.20 4.46
N ALA A 63 -3.72 9.06 3.23
CA ALA A 63 -4.58 8.90 2.05
C ALA A 63 -4.86 7.40 1.81
N LEU A 64 -6.10 7.09 1.42
CA LEU A 64 -6.49 5.72 1.05
C LEU A 64 -5.70 5.26 -0.17
N VAL A 65 -5.25 4.02 -0.10
CA VAL A 65 -4.55 3.32 -1.17
C VAL A 65 -5.54 2.39 -1.87
N SER A 66 -5.68 2.56 -3.18
CA SER A 66 -6.42 1.62 -4.03
C SER A 66 -5.49 0.54 -4.55
N PHE A 67 -6.01 -0.67 -4.73
CA PHE A 67 -5.25 -1.82 -5.25
C PHE A 67 -5.02 -1.70 -6.76
N GLY A 68 -3.90 -2.22 -7.24
CA GLY A 68 -3.55 -2.25 -8.66
C GLY A 68 -3.04 -3.63 -9.09
N SER A 69 -2.74 -3.77 -10.38
CA SER A 69 -2.13 -4.99 -10.92
C SER A 69 -0.72 -5.19 -10.37
N ASP A 70 -0.31 -6.46 -10.23
CA ASP A 70 1.06 -6.81 -9.88
C ASP A 70 1.96 -6.53 -11.09
N SER A 71 2.47 -5.30 -11.17
CA SER A 71 3.33 -4.84 -12.25
C SER A 71 4.25 -3.73 -11.75
N SER A 72 5.49 -3.76 -12.22
CA SER A 72 6.47 -2.69 -12.04
C SER A 72 6.53 -1.72 -13.22
N GLU A 73 5.63 -1.86 -14.21
CA GLU A 73 5.60 -0.96 -15.35
C GLU A 73 5.21 0.46 -14.91
N PRO A 74 5.87 1.50 -15.46
CA PRO A 74 5.53 2.87 -15.14
C PRO A 74 4.09 3.18 -15.57
N PHE A 75 3.40 4.00 -14.78
CA PHE A 75 2.01 4.40 -15.00
C PHE A 75 0.98 3.27 -14.84
N THR A 76 1.36 2.20 -14.13
CA THR A 76 0.41 1.19 -13.69
C THR A 76 -0.71 1.83 -12.85
N THR A 77 -1.95 1.38 -13.06
CA THR A 77 -3.11 1.89 -12.33
C THR A 77 -2.92 1.81 -10.83
N ASN A 78 -3.28 2.89 -10.13
CA ASN A 78 -3.16 3.04 -8.67
C ASN A 78 -1.72 2.94 -8.13
N GLN A 79 -0.69 3.21 -8.95
CA GLN A 79 0.65 3.44 -8.42
C GLN A 79 0.71 4.73 -7.57
N TRP A 80 1.54 4.74 -6.53
CA TRP A 80 1.88 5.97 -5.81
C TRP A 80 3.35 5.99 -5.41
N LEU A 81 3.84 7.21 -5.15
CA LEU A 81 5.21 7.46 -4.79
C LEU A 81 5.41 7.26 -3.28
N ILE A 82 6.38 6.44 -2.90
CA ILE A 82 6.72 6.17 -1.50
C ILE A 82 7.89 7.01 -0.96
N GLY A 83 8.45 7.87 -1.81
CA GLY A 83 9.51 8.79 -1.45
C GLY A 83 10.82 8.49 -2.15
N ALA A 84 11.79 9.36 -1.89
CA ALA A 84 13.14 9.26 -2.40
C ALA A 84 13.87 8.03 -1.83
N SER A 85 14.42 7.20 -2.70
CA SER A 85 15.29 6.07 -2.35
C SER A 85 16.55 6.56 -1.63
N PRO A 86 16.77 6.20 -0.34
CA PRO A 86 17.96 6.58 0.40
C PRO A 86 19.10 5.57 0.20
N ASP A 87 20.31 5.95 0.63
CA ASP A 87 21.38 4.97 0.84
C ASP A 87 21.07 4.10 2.06
N GLY A 88 20.37 2.99 1.86
CA GLY A 88 20.08 2.02 2.92
C GLY A 88 18.63 1.54 2.96
N ARG A 89 17.81 2.09 3.85
CA ARG A 89 16.43 1.60 4.09
C ARG A 89 15.41 2.71 3.91
N LEU A 90 14.51 2.53 2.95
CA LEU A 90 13.31 3.36 2.80
C LEU A 90 12.19 2.79 3.66
N GLN A 91 11.73 3.54 4.66
CA GLN A 91 10.55 3.17 5.42
C GLN A 91 9.30 3.51 4.64
N VAL A 92 8.35 2.57 4.57
CA VAL A 92 7.03 2.79 3.99
C VAL A 92 5.99 2.52 5.07
N PRO A 93 5.69 3.53 5.92
CA PRO A 93 4.64 3.41 6.92
C PRO A 93 3.28 3.28 6.22
N LEU A 94 2.56 2.23 6.56
CA LEU A 94 1.18 2.02 6.15
C LEU A 94 0.31 1.89 7.39
N THR A 95 -0.96 2.28 7.30
CA THR A 95 -1.94 2.08 8.37
C THR A 95 -3.08 1.25 7.81
N VAL A 96 -3.56 0.27 8.57
CA VAL A 96 -4.74 -0.53 8.24
C VAL A 96 -5.87 -0.13 9.18
N GLN A 97 -7.06 0.13 8.66
CA GLN A 97 -8.26 0.41 9.46
C GLN A 97 -9.43 -0.44 8.98
#